data_AF-A0A958JHE9-F1
#
_entry.id   AF-A0A958JHE9-F1
#
_cell.length_a   1.000
_cell.length_b   1.000
_cell.length_c   1.000
_cell.angle_alpha   90.00
_cell.angle_beta   90.00
_cell.angle_gamma   90.00
#
_symmetry.space_group_name_H-M   'P 1'
#
loop_
_entity.id
_entity.type
_entity.pdbx_description
1 polymer ?
#
loop_
_entity_poly.entity_id
_entity_poly.type
_entity_poly.pdbx_seq_one_letter_code
_entity_poly.pdbx_strand_id
1 'polypeptide(L)'
;MTMQPAERKKRRGSNVRAYLGIAVSLVCIWWVFRSVEAEQLFHRVKNVEPGWLVLAVVTTFLSYVVRSVRWPYFFGERAPSFHDSFRCLIVGFFMNNVLPARIGELVRAHLGGRATKQSRSVVLATIAGERLADGLMISLLFAMLFSLAAAPEEHLRAKEIFYVAYAFFGVTFFTFAVLLARNPIFALLERLKSVLPGTMSTYALVRIRRFINGLEPLLRPSRIVILGTLSLIVWAIELAVYYQVTRAFDVPMSLGALGLFLAAVNFSSLIPAAPGGIGVIEAFATLALVRIGIDHETGLAMVASQHLIQYAVVGIPGALYFFLNLGGKIPEAEEVEEDDLSSDGGGVAQRPRKEGGAVAADLADEELIDVSIILPAYNEENRVGRTLDSILDYFTTRNATFEVLVVDDGSLDGTSAVVRDFERRSDAVRLLVYTPNRGKGYAVKYGMLNARGRRLLYNDADGATPIEEIERLEHALDEGAQVAIGSRAMFSRDTAIKTVWYRKAIGRIFNGLVNLIVLPGIADTQCGFKMFTRPVARALFDRQRAERFSFDVELLFLARKGNYRIVEVPINWVNVPGSKVHLVKDSTAMFIDLLRFRLRDLLGGYRQLPRL
;
A
#
# COMPACT_ATOMS: atom_id res chain seq x y z
N MET A 1 40.25 -10.35 -22.79
CA MET A 1 39.49 -9.13 -22.47
C MET A 1 38.50 -9.50 -21.37
N THR A 2 38.84 -9.19 -20.13
CA THR A 2 38.12 -9.58 -18.91
C THR A 2 36.90 -8.67 -18.72
N MET A 3 35.68 -9.22 -18.76
CA MET A 3 34.46 -8.49 -18.45
C MET A 3 34.42 -8.17 -16.95
N GLN A 4 34.42 -6.88 -16.61
CA GLN A 4 34.14 -6.40 -15.26
C GLN A 4 32.64 -6.54 -14.93
N PRO A 5 32.26 -6.90 -13.69
CA PRO A 5 30.85 -6.91 -13.28
C PRO A 5 30.35 -5.48 -13.08
N ALA A 6 29.19 -5.18 -13.66
CA ALA A 6 28.51 -3.89 -13.52
C ALA A 6 28.16 -3.57 -12.05
N GLU A 7 28.68 -2.47 -11.52
CA GLU A 7 28.31 -1.93 -10.21
C GLU A 7 26.82 -1.54 -10.16
N ARG A 8 26.03 -2.32 -9.43
CA ARG A 8 24.65 -1.93 -9.04
C ARG A 8 24.71 -0.76 -8.05
N LYS A 9 24.57 0.47 -8.55
CA LYS A 9 24.31 1.66 -7.71
C LYS A 9 23.09 1.44 -6.80
N LYS A 10 23.32 1.30 -5.49
CA LYS A 10 22.28 1.26 -4.44
C LYS A 10 21.45 2.55 -4.48
N ARG A 11 20.20 2.44 -4.91
CA ARG A 11 19.23 3.55 -4.88
C ARG A 11 18.84 3.87 -3.41
N ARG A 12 19.14 5.09 -2.96
CA ARG A 12 18.59 5.68 -1.73
C ARG A 12 17.09 5.94 -1.94
N GLY A 13 16.24 5.02 -1.47
CA GLY A 13 14.80 5.27 -1.37
C GLY A 13 14.54 6.33 -0.30
N SER A 14 13.70 7.33 -0.60
CA SER A 14 13.28 8.33 0.39
C SER A 14 12.47 7.65 1.49
N ASN A 15 13.06 7.58 2.68
CA ASN A 15 12.51 6.92 3.86
C ASN A 15 11.45 7.79 4.58
N VAL A 16 10.48 8.37 3.85
CA VAL A 16 9.48 9.30 4.42
C VAL A 16 8.77 8.74 5.66
N ARG A 17 8.45 7.44 5.67
CA ARG A 17 7.86 6.77 6.85
C ARG A 17 8.82 6.69 8.04
N ALA A 18 10.12 6.46 7.80
CA ALA A 18 11.11 6.49 8.86
C ALA A 18 11.31 7.92 9.38
N TYR A 19 11.33 8.92 8.48
CA TYR A 19 11.44 10.32 8.86
C TYR A 19 10.22 10.81 9.66
N LEU A 20 9.01 10.36 9.30
CA LEU A 20 7.80 10.65 10.06
C LEU A 20 7.83 10.02 11.46
N GLY A 21 8.23 8.74 11.57
CA GLY A 21 8.39 8.08 12.86
C GLY A 21 9.46 8.75 13.74
N ILE A 22 10.57 9.17 13.14
CA ILE A 22 11.62 9.96 13.83
C ILE A 22 11.07 11.31 14.29
N ALA A 23 10.32 12.03 13.46
CA ALA A 23 9.74 13.31 13.83
C ALA A 23 8.75 13.18 15.01
N VAL A 24 7.89 12.16 15.00
CA VAL A 24 6.98 11.87 16.12
C VAL A 24 7.76 11.59 17.40
N SER A 25 8.79 10.75 17.35
CA SER A 25 9.66 10.50 18.51
C SER A 25 10.36 11.76 19.00
N LEU A 26 10.89 12.61 18.12
CA LEU A 26 11.56 13.85 18.52
C LEU A 26 10.59 14.81 19.23
N VAL A 27 9.36 14.94 18.75
CA VAL A 27 8.31 15.73 19.42
C VAL A 27 7.99 15.14 20.79
N CYS A 28 7.87 13.82 20.90
CA CYS A 28 7.59 13.16 22.17
C CYS A 28 8.76 13.32 23.17
N ILE A 29 10.01 13.15 22.72
CA ILE A 29 11.22 13.38 23.53
C ILE A 29 11.24 14.83 24.03
N TRP A 30 11.06 15.80 23.12
CA TRP A 30 11.04 17.22 23.48
C TRP A 30 9.95 17.51 24.52
N TRP A 31 8.75 16.96 24.35
CA TRP A 31 7.65 17.13 25.29
C TRP A 31 7.96 16.51 26.65
N VAL A 32 8.47 15.28 26.68
CA VAL A 32 8.87 14.58 27.92
C VAL A 32 9.89 15.42 28.68
N PHE A 33 11.03 15.77 28.07
CA PHE A 33 12.08 16.51 28.78
C PHE A 33 11.66 17.93 29.18
N ARG A 34 10.71 18.55 28.47
CA ARG A 34 10.13 19.84 28.88
C ARG A 34 9.22 19.72 30.09
N SER A 35 8.63 18.54 30.32
CA SER A 35 7.66 18.30 31.39
C SER A 35 8.27 17.86 32.73
N VAL A 36 9.61 17.76 32.83
CA VAL A 36 10.29 17.20 34.00
C VAL A 36 11.46 18.08 34.44
N GLU A 37 11.68 18.21 35.76
CA GLU A 37 12.87 18.84 36.31
C GLU A 37 14.06 17.86 36.36
N ALA A 38 15.15 18.18 35.65
CA ALA A 38 16.29 17.28 35.49
C ALA A 38 16.98 16.91 36.82
N GLU A 39 17.05 17.84 37.77
CA GLU A 39 17.65 17.61 39.09
C GLU A 39 16.83 16.60 39.92
N GLN A 40 15.50 16.76 39.91
CA GLN A 40 14.59 15.85 40.60
C GLN A 40 14.60 14.46 39.95
N LEU A 41 14.56 14.38 38.61
CA LEU A 41 14.68 13.12 37.88
C LEU A 41 15.98 12.38 38.22
N PHE A 42 17.11 13.09 38.24
CA PHE A 42 18.40 12.51 38.61
C PHE A 42 18.41 12.02 40.07
N HIS A 43 17.82 12.78 40.98
CA HIS A 43 17.67 12.37 42.38
C HIS A 43 16.87 11.06 42.51
N ARG A 44 15.75 10.93 41.79
CA ARG A 44 14.94 9.69 41.77
C ARG A 44 15.73 8.48 41.26
N VAL A 45 16.48 8.65 40.17
CA VAL A 45 17.30 7.57 39.61
C VAL A 45 18.45 7.18 40.54
N LYS A 46 19.06 8.14 41.24
CA LYS A 46 20.17 7.88 42.16
C LYS A 46 19.75 7.09 43.40
N ASN A 47 18.53 7.29 43.88
CA ASN A 47 18.01 6.65 45.08
C ASN A 47 17.27 5.33 44.82
N VAL A 48 17.29 4.84 43.57
CA VAL A 48 16.62 3.59 43.20
C VAL A 48 17.26 2.39 43.90
N GLU A 49 16.44 1.42 44.33
CA GLU A 49 16.94 0.16 44.86
C GLU A 49 17.33 -0.79 43.72
N PRO A 50 18.64 -1.04 43.47
CA PRO A 50 19.08 -1.79 42.29
C PRO A 50 18.69 -3.27 42.36
N GLY A 51 18.49 -3.84 43.56
CA GLY A 51 18.11 -5.24 43.73
C GLY A 51 16.79 -5.59 43.03
N TRP A 52 15.79 -4.71 43.13
CA TRP A 52 14.52 -4.88 42.44
C TRP A 52 14.64 -4.76 40.92
N LEU A 53 15.50 -3.87 40.42
CA LEU A 53 15.75 -3.74 38.98
C LEU A 53 16.49 -4.96 38.41
N VAL A 54 17.45 -5.52 39.14
CA VAL A 54 18.13 -6.76 38.74
C VAL A 54 17.15 -7.93 38.71
N LEU A 55 16.28 -8.04 39.73
CA LEU A 55 15.21 -9.04 39.74
C LEU A 55 14.25 -8.85 38.56
N ALA A 56 13.94 -7.61 38.19
CA ALA A 56 13.14 -7.27 37.02
C ALA A 56 13.79 -7.73 35.71
N VAL A 57 15.11 -7.55 35.54
CA VAL A 57 15.84 -8.08 34.37
C VAL A 57 15.71 -9.61 34.26
N VAL A 58 15.90 -10.33 35.37
CA VAL A 58 15.78 -11.80 35.39
C VAL A 58 14.34 -12.24 35.11
N THR A 59 13.37 -11.56 35.69
CA THR A 59 11.94 -11.83 35.50
C THR A 59 11.50 -11.57 34.06
N THR A 60 11.97 -10.48 33.45
CA THR A 60 11.74 -10.18 32.02
C THR A 60 12.38 -11.24 31.12
N PHE A 61 13.58 -11.73 31.43
CA PHE A 61 14.18 -12.83 30.67
C PHE A 61 13.31 -14.10 30.69
N LEU A 62 12.75 -14.45 31.85
CA LEU A 62 11.83 -15.58 31.98
C LEU A 62 10.58 -15.39 31.10
N SER A 63 10.01 -14.19 31.01
CA SER A 63 8.90 -13.88 30.08
C SER A 63 9.29 -14.25 28.64
N TYR A 64 10.48 -13.89 28.18
CA TYR A 64 10.94 -14.22 26.82
C TYR A 64 11.21 -15.71 26.59
N VAL A 65 11.63 -16.44 27.63
CA VAL A 65 11.71 -17.91 27.58
C VAL A 65 10.32 -18.51 27.39
N VAL A 66 9.32 -18.08 28.17
CA VAL A 66 7.94 -18.56 28.04
C VAL A 66 7.35 -18.18 26.67
N ARG A 67 7.59 -16.96 26.18
CA ARG A 67 7.19 -16.54 24.82
C ARG A 67 7.79 -17.46 23.75
N SER A 68 9.02 -17.92 23.95
CA SER A 68 9.71 -18.82 23.03
C SER A 68 9.15 -20.25 23.07
N VAL A 69 8.70 -20.72 24.24
CA VAL A 69 7.92 -21.97 24.36
C VAL A 69 6.53 -21.83 23.72
N ARG A 70 5.92 -20.65 23.83
CA ARG A 70 4.57 -20.36 23.33
C ARG A 70 4.51 -20.25 21.81
N TRP A 71 5.49 -19.59 21.17
CA TRP A 71 5.42 -19.28 19.74
C TRP A 71 5.21 -20.52 18.82
N PRO A 72 5.85 -21.68 19.05
CA PRO A 72 5.59 -22.91 18.30
C PRO A 72 4.10 -23.32 18.20
N TYR A 73 3.27 -23.00 19.21
CA TYR A 73 1.85 -23.36 19.21
C TYR A 73 1.01 -22.53 18.22
N PHE A 74 1.53 -21.41 17.72
CA PHE A 74 0.92 -20.65 16.63
C PHE A 74 1.16 -21.29 15.25
N PHE A 75 2.07 -22.27 15.14
CA PHE A 75 2.36 -22.98 13.88
C PHE A 75 1.46 -24.19 13.71
N GLY A 76 1.15 -24.56 12.46
CA GLY A 76 0.39 -25.76 12.10
C GLY A 76 1.16 -27.06 12.39
N GLU A 77 1.62 -27.73 11.33
CA GLU A 77 2.32 -29.02 11.40
C GLU A 77 3.84 -28.88 11.52
N ARG A 78 4.42 -27.82 10.94
CA ARG A 78 5.86 -27.54 10.97
C ARG A 78 6.16 -26.40 11.96
N ALA A 79 6.33 -26.73 13.23
CA ALA A 79 6.67 -25.77 14.28
C ALA A 79 8.19 -25.68 14.49
N PRO A 80 8.74 -24.49 14.83
CA PRO A 80 10.16 -24.36 15.14
C PRO A 80 10.50 -25.04 16.46
N SER A 81 11.77 -25.45 16.62
CA SER A 81 12.31 -25.88 17.91
C SER A 81 12.30 -24.71 18.91
N PHE A 82 12.42 -25.02 20.21
CA PHE A 82 12.57 -23.98 21.23
C PHE A 82 13.74 -23.04 20.94
N HIS A 83 14.90 -23.58 20.51
CA HIS A 83 16.08 -22.78 20.22
C HIS A 83 15.89 -21.85 19.03
N ASP A 84 15.25 -22.33 17.96
CA ASP A 84 14.97 -21.51 16.79
C ASP A 84 13.93 -20.42 17.09
N SER A 85 12.91 -20.78 17.88
CA SER A 85 11.92 -19.85 18.40
C SER A 85 12.57 -18.73 19.20
N PHE A 86 13.42 -19.09 20.16
CA PHE A 86 14.14 -18.14 21.01
C PHE A 86 15.05 -17.22 20.20
N ARG A 87 15.85 -17.76 19.27
CA ARG A 87 16.73 -16.97 18.39
C ARG A 87 15.95 -15.99 17.52
N CYS A 88 14.88 -16.47 16.87
CA CYS A 88 14.04 -15.64 16.02
C CYS A 88 13.40 -14.50 16.82
N LEU A 89 12.97 -14.78 18.05
CA LEU A 89 12.37 -13.81 18.94
C LEU A 89 13.39 -12.74 19.35
N ILE A 90 14.51 -13.14 19.93
CA ILE A 90 15.55 -12.22 20.45
C ILE A 90 16.10 -11.33 19.33
N VAL A 91 16.43 -11.89 18.16
CA VAL A 91 16.90 -11.10 17.01
C VAL A 91 15.80 -10.18 16.48
N GLY A 92 14.55 -10.64 16.43
CA GLY A 92 13.42 -9.82 15.99
C GLY A 92 13.20 -8.59 16.89
N PHE A 93 13.24 -8.77 18.21
CA PHE A 93 13.11 -7.66 19.15
C PHE A 93 14.33 -6.72 19.11
N PHE A 94 15.56 -7.25 19.02
CA PHE A 94 16.75 -6.43 18.80
C PHE A 94 16.63 -5.57 17.54
N MET A 95 16.14 -6.14 16.44
CA MET A 95 15.92 -5.38 15.19
C MET A 95 14.86 -4.29 15.35
N ASN A 96 13.82 -4.48 16.18
CA ASN A 96 12.86 -3.42 16.49
C ASN A 96 13.48 -2.28 17.32
N ASN A 97 14.48 -2.60 18.13
CA ASN A 97 15.22 -1.60 18.92
C ASN A 97 16.18 -0.76 18.07
N VAL A 98 16.66 -1.31 16.96
CA VAL A 98 17.64 -0.66 16.06
C VAL A 98 17.00 -0.04 14.82
N LEU A 99 15.94 -0.64 14.30
CA LEU A 99 15.30 -0.24 13.05
C LEU A 99 13.91 0.38 13.30
N PRO A 100 13.53 1.41 12.54
CA PRO A 100 12.22 2.04 12.70
C PRO A 100 11.08 1.15 12.20
N ALA A 101 9.84 1.53 12.53
CA ALA A 101 8.63 0.94 11.96
C ALA A 101 8.47 -0.60 12.13
N ARG A 102 8.99 -1.14 13.26
CA ARG A 102 8.84 -2.56 13.64
C ARG A 102 9.34 -3.56 12.57
N ILE A 103 10.36 -3.18 11.81
CA ILE A 103 10.97 -4.02 10.76
C ILE A 103 11.46 -5.37 11.30
N GLY A 104 11.79 -5.45 12.60
CA GLY A 104 12.21 -6.69 13.25
C GLY A 104 11.17 -7.82 13.20
N GLU A 105 9.88 -7.53 13.05
CA GLU A 105 8.86 -8.58 12.83
C GLU A 105 9.02 -9.23 11.44
N LEU A 106 9.43 -8.48 10.43
CA LEU A 106 9.76 -9.03 9.11
C LEU A 106 11.05 -9.85 9.15
N VAL A 107 12.03 -9.44 9.95
CA VAL A 107 13.26 -10.21 10.18
C VAL A 107 12.94 -11.52 10.88
N ARG A 108 12.09 -11.50 11.91
CA ARG A 108 11.60 -12.70 12.59
C ARG A 108 10.84 -13.63 11.65
N ALA A 109 9.97 -13.09 10.79
CA ALA A 109 9.26 -13.88 9.77
C ALA A 109 10.22 -14.53 8.77
N HIS A 110 11.29 -13.82 8.40
CA HIS A 110 12.33 -14.34 7.51
C HIS A 110 13.12 -15.48 8.15
N LEU A 111 13.65 -15.28 9.37
CA LEU A 111 14.43 -16.29 10.08
C LEU A 111 13.58 -17.53 10.43
N GLY A 112 12.34 -17.31 10.88
CA GLY A 112 11.40 -18.39 11.17
C GLY A 112 11.04 -19.19 9.92
N GLY A 113 10.91 -18.55 8.76
CA GLY A 113 10.66 -19.24 7.48
C GLY A 113 11.78 -20.21 7.11
N ARG A 114 13.05 -19.81 7.33
CA ARG A 114 14.21 -20.72 7.17
C ARG A 114 14.20 -21.87 8.18
N ALA A 115 13.96 -21.58 9.45
CA ALA A 115 13.97 -22.59 10.50
C ALA A 115 12.87 -23.66 10.32
N THR A 116 11.72 -23.26 9.79
CA THR A 116 10.54 -24.13 9.64
C THR A 116 10.35 -24.67 8.22
N LYS A 117 11.16 -24.21 7.25
CA LYS A 117 10.96 -24.45 5.82
C LYS A 117 9.53 -24.08 5.38
N GLN A 118 9.06 -22.92 5.82
CA GLN A 118 7.75 -22.38 5.48
C GLN A 118 7.88 -21.00 4.82
N SER A 119 6.87 -20.63 4.04
CA SER A 119 6.85 -19.31 3.40
C SER A 119 6.80 -18.19 4.45
N ARG A 120 7.47 -17.07 4.15
CA ARG A 120 7.49 -15.87 5.03
C ARG A 120 6.09 -15.38 5.37
N SER A 121 5.11 -15.52 4.47
CA SER A 121 3.71 -15.13 4.71
C SER A 121 3.04 -15.97 5.79
N VAL A 122 3.35 -17.26 5.89
CA VAL A 122 2.80 -18.16 6.93
C VAL A 122 3.40 -17.77 8.28
N VAL A 123 4.72 -17.57 8.36
CA VAL A 123 5.38 -17.18 9.61
C VAL A 123 4.97 -15.77 10.05
N LEU A 124 4.78 -14.84 9.10
CA LEU A 124 4.24 -13.52 9.41
C LEU A 124 2.83 -13.61 9.99
N ALA A 125 2.02 -14.56 9.53
CA ALA A 125 0.70 -14.83 10.11
C ALA A 125 0.79 -15.32 11.55
N THR A 126 1.74 -16.21 11.88
CA THR A 126 1.92 -16.65 13.28
C THR A 126 2.33 -15.50 14.20
N ILE A 127 3.16 -14.58 13.72
CA ILE A 127 3.52 -13.35 14.46
C ILE A 127 2.30 -12.44 14.63
N ALA A 128 1.50 -12.25 13.58
CA ALA A 128 0.26 -11.45 13.66
C ALA A 128 -0.74 -12.07 14.66
N GLY A 129 -0.92 -13.39 14.62
CA GLY A 129 -1.73 -14.13 15.58
C GLY A 129 -1.23 -13.96 17.02
N GLU A 130 0.09 -14.00 17.23
CA GLU A 130 0.71 -13.73 18.53
C GLU A 130 0.39 -12.31 19.02
N ARG A 131 0.50 -11.29 18.17
CA ARG A 131 0.19 -9.89 18.53
C ARG A 131 -1.28 -9.67 18.87
N LEU A 132 -2.18 -10.35 18.18
CA LEU A 132 -3.62 -10.30 18.50
C LEU A 132 -3.93 -10.97 19.84
N ALA A 133 -3.33 -12.14 20.10
CA ALA A 133 -3.48 -12.82 21.39
C ALA A 133 -2.92 -11.97 22.54
N ASP A 134 -1.74 -11.37 22.34
CA ASP A 134 -1.11 -10.46 23.29
C ASP A 134 -1.98 -9.23 23.56
N GLY A 135 -2.42 -8.53 22.51
CA GLY A 135 -3.27 -7.34 22.63
C GLY A 135 -4.60 -7.63 23.33
N LEU A 136 -5.23 -8.77 23.03
CA LEU A 136 -6.45 -9.21 23.72
C LEU A 136 -6.18 -9.49 25.20
N MET A 137 -5.14 -10.25 25.52
CA MET A 137 -4.83 -10.60 26.91
C MET A 137 -4.50 -9.37 27.76
N ILE A 138 -3.70 -8.43 27.25
CA ILE A 138 -3.43 -7.16 27.94
C ILE A 138 -4.73 -6.40 28.15
N SER A 139 -5.60 -6.31 27.14
CA SER A 139 -6.86 -5.58 27.24
C SER A 139 -7.80 -6.18 28.27
N LEU A 140 -7.89 -7.52 28.33
CA LEU A 140 -8.71 -8.23 29.32
C LEU A 140 -8.13 -8.09 30.73
N LEU A 141 -6.82 -8.26 30.90
CA LEU A 141 -6.15 -8.09 32.19
C LEU A 141 -6.27 -6.65 32.69
N PHE A 142 -6.06 -5.66 31.83
CA PHE A 142 -6.27 -4.26 32.16
C PHE A 142 -7.71 -4.01 32.59
N ALA A 143 -8.70 -4.40 31.77
CA ALA A 143 -10.10 -4.19 32.10
C ALA A 143 -10.49 -4.87 33.41
N MET A 144 -10.03 -6.10 33.65
CA MET A 144 -10.31 -6.85 34.88
C MET A 144 -9.64 -6.22 36.10
N LEU A 145 -8.32 -6.03 36.07
CA LEU A 145 -7.56 -5.52 37.22
C LEU A 145 -7.95 -4.09 37.55
N PHE A 146 -8.14 -3.25 36.54
CA PHE A 146 -8.55 -1.87 36.74
C PHE A 146 -9.97 -1.80 37.33
N SER A 147 -10.93 -2.56 36.77
CA SER A 147 -12.30 -2.57 37.29
C SER A 147 -12.42 -3.10 38.73
N LEU A 148 -11.58 -4.08 39.11
CA LEU A 148 -11.68 -4.74 40.42
C LEU A 148 -10.80 -4.10 41.50
N ALA A 149 -9.71 -3.42 41.12
CA ALA A 149 -8.67 -3.00 42.06
C ALA A 149 -8.20 -1.55 41.89
N ALA A 150 -8.76 -0.77 40.96
CA ALA A 150 -8.50 0.66 40.89
C ALA A 150 -9.43 1.45 41.82
N ALA A 151 -8.91 2.53 42.40
CA ALA A 151 -9.71 3.40 43.26
C ALA A 151 -10.84 4.07 42.46
N PRO A 152 -11.97 4.45 43.09
CA PRO A 152 -13.08 5.12 42.40
C PRO A 152 -12.66 6.40 41.65
N GLU A 153 -11.69 7.15 42.20
CA GLU A 153 -11.15 8.36 41.56
C GLU A 153 -10.30 8.06 40.32
N GLU A 154 -9.56 6.95 40.32
CA GLU A 154 -8.76 6.48 39.19
C GLU A 154 -9.67 6.09 38.01
N HIS A 155 -10.84 5.50 38.30
CA HIS A 155 -11.85 5.17 37.30
C HIS A 155 -12.36 6.36 36.51
N LEU A 156 -12.55 7.51 37.16
CA LEU A 156 -12.99 8.72 36.48
C LEU A 156 -11.88 9.32 35.59
N ARG A 157 -10.62 9.23 36.02
CA ARG A 157 -9.48 9.83 35.32
C ARG A 157 -8.96 9.00 34.13
N ALA A 158 -9.25 7.70 34.10
CA ALA A 158 -8.73 6.78 33.09
C ALA A 158 -9.78 6.26 32.07
N LYS A 159 -10.97 6.87 31.99
CA LYS A 159 -12.05 6.44 31.06
C LYS A 159 -11.61 6.31 29.61
N GLU A 160 -10.71 7.18 29.14
CA GLU A 160 -10.21 7.17 27.76
C GLU A 160 -9.41 5.90 27.42
N ILE A 161 -8.77 5.29 28.42
CA ILE A 161 -7.88 4.14 28.25
C ILE A 161 -8.69 2.87 27.99
N PHE A 162 -9.93 2.81 28.49
CA PHE A 162 -10.88 1.76 28.14
C PHE A 162 -11.22 1.76 26.65
N TYR A 163 -11.26 2.91 25.96
CA TYR A 163 -11.49 2.92 24.51
C TYR A 163 -10.38 2.21 23.72
N VAL A 164 -9.13 2.32 24.17
CA VAL A 164 -8.01 1.60 23.55
C VAL A 164 -8.18 0.09 23.76
N ALA A 165 -8.49 -0.35 24.98
CA ALA A 165 -8.77 -1.76 25.27
C ALA A 165 -9.96 -2.30 24.46
N TYR A 166 -11.05 -1.54 24.33
CA TYR A 166 -12.20 -1.91 23.50
C TYR A 166 -11.86 -1.98 22.02
N ALA A 167 -11.01 -1.08 21.51
CA ALA A 167 -10.53 -1.14 20.13
C ALA A 167 -9.76 -2.43 19.86
N PHE A 168 -8.87 -2.87 20.77
CA PHE A 168 -8.17 -4.15 20.65
C PHE A 168 -9.10 -5.34 20.71
N PHE A 169 -10.06 -5.33 21.64
CA PHE A 169 -11.10 -6.36 21.69
C PHE A 169 -11.85 -6.44 20.36
N GLY A 170 -12.24 -5.30 19.77
CA GLY A 170 -12.89 -5.22 18.47
C GLY A 170 -12.04 -5.76 17.32
N VAL A 171 -10.75 -5.42 17.25
CA VAL A 171 -9.81 -5.91 16.22
C VAL A 171 -9.60 -7.43 16.33
N THR A 172 -9.46 -7.94 17.56
CA THR A 172 -9.29 -9.38 17.78
C THR A 172 -10.58 -10.14 17.43
N PHE A 173 -11.73 -9.62 17.84
CA PHE A 173 -13.04 -10.18 17.46
C PHE A 173 -13.24 -10.18 15.95
N PHE A 174 -12.97 -9.06 15.28
CA PHE A 174 -13.05 -8.96 13.82
C PHE A 174 -12.13 -9.96 13.13
N THR A 175 -10.91 -10.14 13.63
CA THR A 175 -9.97 -11.13 13.08
C THR A 175 -10.50 -12.55 13.25
N PHE A 176 -11.03 -12.90 14.43
CA PHE A 176 -11.64 -14.21 14.66
C PHE A 176 -12.86 -14.42 13.76
N ALA A 177 -13.70 -13.40 13.57
CA ALA A 177 -14.83 -13.43 12.65
C ALA A 177 -14.38 -13.69 11.20
N VAL A 178 -13.30 -13.03 10.73
CA VAL A 178 -12.70 -13.28 9.41
C VAL A 178 -12.17 -14.71 9.30
N LEU A 179 -11.55 -15.26 10.36
CA LEU A 179 -11.04 -16.63 10.37
C LEU A 179 -12.15 -17.69 10.36
N LEU A 180 -13.25 -17.45 11.09
CA LEU A 180 -14.44 -18.30 11.06
C LEU A 180 -15.13 -18.22 9.69
N ALA A 181 -15.18 -17.03 9.08
CA ALA A 181 -15.73 -16.80 7.75
C ALA A 181 -14.74 -17.09 6.60
N ARG A 182 -13.59 -17.73 6.85
CA ARG A 182 -12.55 -17.92 5.82
C ARG A 182 -13.05 -18.67 4.59
N ASN A 183 -13.86 -19.71 4.77
CA ASN A 183 -14.39 -20.52 3.68
C ASN A 183 -15.35 -19.72 2.77
N PRO A 184 -16.39 -19.04 3.29
CA PRO A 184 -17.24 -18.19 2.46
C PRO A 184 -16.47 -16.99 1.87
N ILE A 185 -15.49 -16.43 2.57
CA ILE A 185 -14.62 -15.36 2.04
C ILE A 185 -13.81 -15.88 0.85
N PHE A 186 -13.18 -17.06 0.95
CA PHE A 186 -12.44 -17.64 -0.16
C PHE A 186 -13.35 -18.03 -1.32
N ALA A 187 -14.52 -18.60 -1.05
CA ALA A 187 -15.51 -18.90 -2.08
C ALA A 187 -15.98 -17.62 -2.79
N LEU A 188 -16.16 -16.52 -2.05
CA LEU A 188 -16.48 -15.21 -2.62
C LEU A 188 -15.30 -14.68 -3.46
N LEU A 189 -14.06 -14.78 -2.98
CA LEU A 189 -12.87 -14.37 -3.73
C LEU A 189 -12.66 -15.19 -5.00
N GLU A 190 -12.97 -16.49 -4.97
CA GLU A 190 -12.91 -17.38 -6.14
C GLU A 190 -14.06 -17.14 -7.11
N ARG A 191 -15.28 -16.87 -6.63
CA ARG A 191 -16.40 -16.43 -7.48
C ARG A 191 -16.13 -15.06 -8.10
N LEU A 192 -15.49 -14.16 -7.36
CA LEU A 192 -15.01 -12.90 -7.91
C LEU A 192 -13.93 -13.14 -8.96
N LYS A 193 -13.07 -14.16 -8.83
CA LYS A 193 -12.09 -14.56 -9.86
C LYS A 193 -12.75 -15.05 -11.16
N SER A 194 -13.85 -15.81 -11.09
CA SER A 194 -14.58 -16.26 -12.29
C SER A 194 -15.35 -15.14 -12.98
N VAL A 195 -15.71 -14.08 -12.25
CA VAL A 195 -16.40 -12.90 -12.77
C VAL A 195 -15.43 -11.78 -13.20
N LEU A 196 -14.19 -11.77 -12.70
CA LEU A 196 -13.17 -10.76 -12.95
C LEU A 196 -11.88 -11.39 -13.52
N PRO A 197 -11.84 -11.74 -14.82
CA PRO A 197 -10.64 -12.28 -15.44
C PRO A 197 -9.50 -11.24 -15.45
N GLY A 198 -8.37 -11.57 -14.81
CA GLY A 198 -7.11 -10.82 -14.89
C GLY A 198 -6.63 -10.04 -13.65
N THR A 199 -7.24 -10.23 -12.46
CA THR A 199 -7.38 -9.09 -11.52
C THR A 199 -6.71 -9.20 -10.15
N MET A 200 -6.35 -10.40 -9.70
CA MET A 200 -5.28 -10.61 -8.72
C MET A 200 -4.32 -11.56 -9.39
N SER A 201 -3.03 -11.23 -9.45
CA SER A 201 -2.06 -12.26 -9.83
C SER A 201 -2.31 -13.47 -8.93
N THR A 202 -2.34 -14.68 -9.50
CA THR A 202 -2.48 -15.93 -8.73
C THR A 202 -1.60 -15.89 -7.46
N TYR A 203 -0.45 -15.25 -7.59
CA TYR A 203 0.46 -14.85 -6.52
C TYR A 203 -0.15 -14.11 -5.30
N ALA A 204 -0.95 -13.06 -5.49
CA ALA A 204 -1.54 -12.29 -4.39
C ALA A 204 -2.59 -13.11 -3.63
N LEU A 205 -3.45 -13.85 -4.34
CA LEU A 205 -4.43 -14.75 -3.73
C LEU A 205 -3.74 -15.88 -2.97
N VAL A 206 -2.69 -16.47 -3.55
CA VAL A 206 -1.88 -17.50 -2.89
C VAL A 206 -1.26 -16.95 -1.61
N ARG A 207 -0.73 -15.72 -1.60
CA ARG A 207 -0.19 -15.10 -0.38
C ARG A 207 -1.24 -14.82 0.68
N ILE A 208 -2.41 -14.30 0.29
CA ILE A 208 -3.53 -14.05 1.23
C ILE A 208 -4.03 -15.37 1.82
N ARG A 209 -4.21 -16.40 0.98
CA ARG A 209 -4.59 -17.74 1.42
C ARG A 209 -3.56 -18.33 2.38
N ARG A 210 -2.27 -18.28 2.04
CA ARG A 210 -1.17 -18.73 2.91
C ARG A 210 -1.18 -18.00 4.25
N PHE A 211 -1.42 -16.69 4.26
CA PHE A 211 -1.48 -15.89 5.49
C PHE A 211 -2.67 -16.30 6.38
N ILE A 212 -3.88 -16.33 5.83
CA ILE A 212 -5.09 -16.70 6.58
C ILE A 212 -5.01 -18.15 7.07
N ASN A 213 -4.53 -19.07 6.24
CA ASN A 213 -4.32 -20.47 6.64
C ASN A 213 -3.23 -20.58 7.73
N GLY A 214 -2.25 -19.70 7.74
CA GLY A 214 -1.26 -19.60 8.82
C GLY A 214 -1.86 -19.26 10.19
N LEU A 215 -3.08 -18.69 10.23
CA LEU A 215 -3.83 -18.41 11.47
C LEU A 215 -4.80 -19.53 11.87
N GLU A 216 -4.99 -20.55 11.03
CA GLU A 216 -5.87 -21.69 11.33
C GLU A 216 -5.58 -22.39 12.69
N PRO A 217 -4.33 -22.51 13.15
CA PRO A 217 -4.02 -23.00 14.50
C PRO A 217 -4.83 -22.36 15.64
N LEU A 218 -5.22 -21.09 15.49
CA LEU A 218 -6.02 -20.35 16.48
C LEU A 218 -7.46 -20.84 16.60
N LEU A 219 -7.94 -21.65 15.66
CA LEU A 219 -9.30 -22.18 15.66
C LEU A 219 -9.42 -23.52 16.37
N ARG A 220 -8.30 -24.16 16.73
CA ARG A 220 -8.30 -25.45 17.43
C ARG A 220 -8.52 -25.22 18.94
N PRO A 221 -9.61 -25.75 19.56
CA PRO A 221 -9.91 -25.47 20.97
C PRO A 221 -8.78 -25.83 21.93
N SER A 222 -8.12 -26.97 21.72
CA SER A 222 -6.97 -27.39 22.54
C SER A 222 -5.81 -26.40 22.48
N ARG A 223 -5.57 -25.78 21.32
CA ARG A 223 -4.53 -24.77 21.16
C ARG A 223 -4.93 -23.44 21.74
N ILE A 224 -6.21 -23.05 21.66
CA ILE A 224 -6.72 -21.82 22.29
C ILE A 224 -6.48 -21.89 23.81
N VAL A 225 -6.77 -23.02 24.45
CA VAL A 225 -6.53 -23.18 25.90
C VAL A 225 -5.05 -23.05 26.23
N ILE A 226 -4.18 -23.77 25.52
CA ILE A 226 -2.72 -23.71 25.74
C ILE A 226 -2.19 -22.29 25.52
N LEU A 227 -2.55 -21.67 24.39
CA LEU A 227 -2.12 -20.32 24.05
C LEU A 227 -2.66 -19.29 25.05
N GLY A 228 -3.90 -19.43 25.50
CA GLY A 228 -4.50 -18.59 26.54
C GLY A 228 -3.75 -18.70 27.86
N THR A 229 -3.51 -19.92 28.34
CA THR A 229 -2.76 -20.17 29.57
C THR A 229 -1.33 -19.66 29.49
N LEU A 230 -0.59 -19.97 28.42
CA LEU A 230 0.78 -19.48 28.25
C LEU A 230 0.82 -17.95 28.11
N SER A 231 -0.16 -17.34 27.46
CA SER A 231 -0.24 -15.87 27.37
C SER A 231 -0.55 -15.25 28.72
N LEU A 232 -1.44 -15.84 29.51
CA LEU A 232 -1.70 -15.40 30.87
C LEU A 232 -0.44 -15.49 31.74
N ILE A 233 0.33 -16.57 31.63
CA ILE A 233 1.61 -16.73 32.34
C ILE A 233 2.61 -15.64 31.90
N VAL A 234 2.77 -15.41 30.60
CA VAL A 234 3.63 -14.32 30.08
C VAL A 234 3.22 -13.00 30.70
N TRP A 235 1.94 -12.64 30.66
CA TRP A 235 1.49 -11.35 31.14
C TRP A 235 1.48 -11.23 32.67
N ALA A 236 1.32 -12.33 33.42
CA ALA A 236 1.51 -12.34 34.86
C ALA A 236 2.98 -12.10 35.25
N ILE A 237 3.93 -12.71 34.51
CA ILE A 237 5.37 -12.45 34.68
C ILE A 237 5.67 -10.98 34.34
N GLU A 238 5.15 -10.46 33.23
CA GLU A 238 5.32 -9.05 32.86
C GLU A 238 4.74 -8.13 33.95
N LEU A 239 3.53 -8.39 34.45
CA LEU A 239 2.94 -7.60 35.54
C LEU A 239 3.83 -7.60 36.80
N ALA A 240 4.48 -8.72 37.12
CA ALA A 240 5.46 -8.80 38.20
C ALA A 240 6.69 -7.92 37.95
N VAL A 241 7.16 -7.77 36.70
CA VAL A 241 8.23 -6.82 36.34
C VAL A 241 7.80 -5.40 36.67
N TYR A 242 6.58 -4.98 36.31
CA TYR A 242 6.09 -3.65 36.65
C TYR A 242 6.00 -3.45 38.16
N TYR A 243 5.52 -4.45 38.91
CA TYR A 243 5.53 -4.41 40.37
C TYR A 243 6.95 -4.26 40.95
N GLN A 244 7.93 -4.98 40.41
CA GLN A 244 9.33 -4.88 40.85
C GLN A 244 9.91 -3.50 40.54
N VAL A 245 9.61 -2.93 39.37
CA VAL A 245 10.01 -1.55 39.03
C VAL A 245 9.40 -0.56 40.02
N THR A 246 8.12 -0.66 40.35
CA THR A 246 7.51 0.29 41.29
C THR A 246 8.07 0.16 42.72
N ARG A 247 8.43 -1.06 43.14
CA ARG A 247 9.18 -1.30 44.39
C ARG A 247 10.58 -0.70 44.37
N ALA A 248 11.26 -0.73 43.23
CA ALA A 248 12.60 -0.14 43.09
C ALA A 248 12.61 1.37 43.36
N PHE A 249 11.50 2.06 43.08
CA PHE A 249 11.33 3.50 43.28
C PHE A 249 10.54 3.86 44.55
N ASP A 250 10.22 2.89 45.41
CA ASP A 250 9.40 3.05 46.62
C ASP A 250 8.00 3.67 46.36
N VAL A 251 7.36 3.25 45.27
CA VAL A 251 6.02 3.70 44.87
C VAL A 251 5.07 2.51 44.89
N PRO A 252 4.46 2.15 46.03
CA PRO A 252 3.49 1.07 46.07
C PRO A 252 2.26 1.43 45.23
N MET A 253 1.88 0.54 44.31
CA MET A 253 0.73 0.70 43.42
C MET A 253 -0.31 -0.39 43.65
N SER A 254 -1.59 -0.04 43.41
CA SER A 254 -2.67 -1.02 43.35
C SER A 254 -2.48 -1.96 42.14
N LEU A 255 -3.12 -3.13 42.17
CA LEU A 255 -3.10 -4.05 41.01
C LEU A 255 -3.73 -3.41 39.77
N GLY A 256 -4.72 -2.53 39.93
CA GLY A 256 -5.30 -1.76 38.83
C GLY A 256 -4.31 -0.78 38.20
N ALA A 257 -3.59 -0.02 39.02
CA ALA A 257 -2.54 0.89 38.57
C ALA A 257 -1.37 0.17 37.87
N LEU A 258 -0.98 -1.02 38.35
CA LEU A 258 0.01 -1.86 37.66
C LEU A 258 -0.50 -2.37 36.31
N GLY A 259 -1.78 -2.77 36.24
CA GLY A 259 -2.43 -3.13 34.98
C GLY A 259 -2.46 -1.97 33.98
N LEU A 260 -2.70 -0.75 34.46
CA LEU A 260 -2.61 0.47 33.66
C LEU A 260 -1.19 0.70 33.15
N PHE A 261 -0.18 0.60 34.02
CA PHE A 261 1.22 0.78 33.65
C PHE A 261 1.63 -0.22 32.55
N LEU A 262 1.31 -1.50 32.76
CA LEU A 262 1.52 -2.58 31.79
C LEU A 262 0.87 -2.26 30.44
N ALA A 263 -0.41 -1.87 30.43
CA ALA A 263 -1.14 -1.57 29.22
C ALA A 263 -0.59 -0.34 28.50
N ALA A 264 -0.29 0.73 29.23
CA ALA A 264 0.19 1.99 28.67
C ALA A 264 1.52 1.81 27.93
N VAL A 265 2.51 1.13 28.54
CA VAL A 265 3.80 0.85 27.87
C VAL A 265 3.60 0.01 26.61
N ASN A 266 2.83 -1.08 26.70
CA ASN A 266 2.65 -2.00 25.58
C ASN A 266 1.88 -1.36 24.42
N PHE A 267 0.82 -0.59 24.68
CA PHE A 267 0.07 0.09 23.62
C PHE A 267 0.85 1.24 23.00
N SER A 268 1.65 1.97 23.78
CA SER A 268 2.51 3.04 23.25
C SER A 268 3.52 2.51 22.22
N SER A 269 4.02 1.30 22.43
CA SER A 269 4.94 0.66 21.49
C SER A 269 4.34 0.39 20.09
N LEU A 270 3.01 0.41 19.94
CA LEU A 270 2.31 0.12 18.67
C LEU A 270 2.33 1.29 17.70
N ILE A 271 2.57 2.49 18.20
CA ILE A 271 2.67 3.69 17.38
C ILE A 271 3.95 3.57 16.52
N PRO A 272 3.87 3.77 15.18
CA PRO A 272 5.03 3.71 14.30
C PRO A 272 6.03 4.84 14.62
N ALA A 273 6.99 4.54 15.49
CA ALA A 273 7.94 5.50 16.04
C ALA A 273 9.37 5.26 15.55
N ALA A 274 10.31 6.08 16.03
CA ALA A 274 11.75 5.87 15.86
C ALA A 274 12.21 4.50 16.39
N PRO A 275 13.45 4.07 16.10
CA PRO A 275 14.01 2.82 16.64
C PRO A 275 13.75 2.64 18.13
N GLY A 276 13.25 1.46 18.51
CA GLY A 276 12.91 1.12 19.89
C GLY A 276 11.71 1.84 20.50
N GLY A 277 10.99 2.69 19.75
CA GLY A 277 9.88 3.43 20.32
C GLY A 277 10.29 4.54 21.29
N ILE A 278 11.59 4.88 21.33
CA ILE A 278 12.14 5.93 22.19
C ILE A 278 11.39 7.24 21.96
N GLY A 279 11.03 7.89 23.06
CA GLY A 279 10.22 9.09 23.12
C GLY A 279 8.75 8.79 23.27
N VAL A 280 8.20 7.91 22.43
CA VAL A 280 6.76 7.64 22.40
C VAL A 280 6.35 6.81 23.61
N ILE A 281 7.12 5.77 23.96
CA ILE A 281 6.85 4.97 25.15
C ILE A 281 6.94 5.83 26.41
N GLU A 282 8.01 6.61 26.54
CA GLU A 282 8.23 7.54 27.65
C GLU A 282 7.09 8.55 27.76
N ALA A 283 6.69 9.20 26.66
CA ALA A 283 5.64 10.19 26.68
C ALA A 283 4.29 9.62 27.12
N PHE A 284 3.81 8.59 26.43
CA PHE A 284 2.44 8.10 26.64
C PHE A 284 2.30 7.26 27.92
N ALA A 285 3.32 6.46 28.28
CA ALA A 285 3.26 5.69 29.51
C ALA A 285 3.42 6.57 30.75
N THR A 286 4.32 7.56 30.75
CA THR A 286 4.42 8.53 31.85
C THR A 286 3.14 9.32 31.99
N LEU A 287 2.54 9.77 30.88
CA LEU A 287 1.27 10.48 30.90
C LEU A 287 0.13 9.63 31.50
N ALA A 288 0.13 8.31 31.28
CA ALA A 288 -0.84 7.41 31.89
C ALA A 288 -0.65 7.31 33.41
N LEU A 289 0.60 7.25 33.88
CA LEU A 289 0.94 7.23 35.31
C LEU A 289 0.60 8.54 36.02
N VAL A 290 0.82 9.68 35.36
CA VAL A 290 0.45 10.99 35.91
C VAL A 290 -1.05 11.11 36.15
N ARG A 291 -1.88 10.51 35.30
CA ARG A 291 -3.34 10.52 35.47
C ARG A 291 -3.83 9.81 36.73
N ILE A 292 -3.06 8.84 37.24
CA ILE A 292 -3.35 8.14 38.49
C ILE A 292 -2.62 8.75 39.70
N GLY A 293 -2.00 9.93 39.54
CA GLY A 293 -1.45 10.71 40.64
C GLY A 293 0.05 10.55 40.88
N ILE A 294 0.78 9.88 39.98
CA ILE A 294 2.25 9.81 40.04
C ILE A 294 2.84 11.11 39.48
N ASP A 295 3.89 11.64 40.11
CA ASP A 295 4.61 12.80 39.58
C ASP A 295 5.33 12.48 38.25
N HIS A 296 5.57 13.52 37.45
CA HIS A 296 6.17 13.37 36.12
C HIS A 296 7.57 12.74 36.18
N GLU A 297 8.38 13.15 37.16
CA GLU A 297 9.75 12.70 37.40
C GLU A 297 9.80 11.20 37.70
N THR A 298 9.03 10.76 38.70
CA THR A 298 8.99 9.37 39.12
C THR A 298 8.34 8.47 38.08
N GLY A 299 7.27 8.95 37.43
CA GLY A 299 6.64 8.26 36.30
C GLY A 299 7.60 8.05 35.13
N LEU A 300 8.37 9.08 34.75
CA LEU A 300 9.39 8.96 33.71
C LEU A 300 10.52 8.03 34.11
N ALA A 301 11.02 8.12 35.34
CA ALA A 301 12.08 7.25 35.83
C ALA A 301 11.68 5.78 35.78
N MET A 302 10.48 5.44 36.24
CA MET A 302 9.95 4.07 36.18
C MET A 302 9.81 3.55 34.75
N VAL A 303 9.24 4.36 33.83
CA VAL A 303 9.08 3.98 32.42
C VAL A 303 10.44 3.80 31.75
N ALA A 304 11.38 4.71 31.98
CA ALA A 304 12.73 4.64 31.42
C ALA A 304 13.49 3.41 31.95
N SER A 305 13.39 3.09 33.24
CA SER A 305 13.97 1.88 33.82
C SER A 305 13.37 0.61 33.22
N GLN A 306 12.04 0.56 33.06
CA GLN A 306 11.36 -0.56 32.41
C GLN A 306 11.83 -0.73 30.97
N HIS A 307 12.00 0.36 30.23
CA HIS A 307 12.46 0.31 28.85
C HIS A 307 13.93 -0.14 28.76
N LEU A 308 14.79 0.35 29.67
CA LEU A 308 16.19 -0.06 29.76
C LEU A 308 16.33 -1.57 30.08
N ILE A 309 15.46 -2.11 30.94
CA ILE A 309 15.40 -3.55 31.23
C ILE A 309 15.12 -4.34 29.95
N GLN A 310 14.20 -3.89 29.08
CA GLN A 310 13.98 -4.54 27.79
C GLN A 310 15.24 -4.49 26.91
N TYR A 311 15.92 -3.35 26.82
CA TYR A 311 17.18 -3.26 26.07
C TYR A 311 18.26 -4.21 26.61
N ALA A 312 18.34 -4.39 27.93
CA ALA A 312 19.27 -5.34 28.54
C ALA A 312 18.95 -6.80 28.17
N VAL A 313 17.66 -7.17 28.17
CA VAL A 313 17.24 -8.57 28.00
C VAL A 313 17.18 -9.01 26.53
N VAL A 314 16.74 -8.14 25.62
CA VAL A 314 16.60 -8.50 24.19
C VAL A 314 17.58 -7.76 23.29
N GLY A 315 17.97 -6.53 23.65
CA GLY A 315 18.89 -5.72 22.86
C GLY A 315 20.31 -6.29 22.87
N ILE A 316 20.90 -6.49 24.06
CA ILE A 316 22.28 -6.99 24.18
C ILE A 316 22.41 -8.42 23.64
N PRO A 317 21.59 -9.41 24.06
CA PRO A 317 21.73 -10.78 23.55
C PRO A 317 21.42 -10.88 22.06
N GLY A 318 20.47 -10.10 21.55
CA GLY A 318 20.16 -10.06 20.12
C GLY A 318 21.26 -9.44 19.28
N ALA A 319 21.92 -8.39 19.77
CA ALA A 319 23.10 -7.82 19.13
C ALA A 319 24.25 -8.83 19.09
N LEU A 320 24.58 -9.46 20.22
CA LEU A 320 25.63 -10.48 20.31
C LEU A 320 25.36 -11.62 19.31
N TYR A 321 24.15 -12.17 19.30
CA TYR A 321 23.79 -13.23 18.36
C TYR A 321 23.85 -12.75 16.90
N PHE A 322 23.36 -11.55 16.59
CA PHE A 322 23.37 -11.02 15.24
C PHE A 322 24.78 -10.80 14.70
N PHE A 323 25.70 -10.28 15.50
CA PHE A 323 27.08 -10.04 15.06
C PHE A 323 27.93 -11.31 15.08
N LEU A 324 27.84 -12.14 16.12
CA LEU A 324 28.69 -13.33 16.28
C LEU A 324 28.21 -14.51 15.43
N ASN A 325 26.90 -14.73 15.31
CA ASN A 325 26.35 -15.91 14.63
C ASN A 325 25.86 -15.62 13.22
N LEU A 326 25.39 -14.39 12.94
CA LEU A 326 24.90 -13.99 11.61
C LEU A 326 25.89 -13.08 10.85
N GLY A 327 27.05 -12.77 11.42
CA GLY A 327 28.09 -11.96 10.77
C GLY A 327 27.66 -10.53 10.45
N GLY A 328 26.67 -10.00 11.18
CA GLY A 328 26.13 -8.65 10.97
C GLY A 328 25.28 -8.49 9.71
N LYS A 329 24.88 -9.60 9.07
CA LYS A 329 24.03 -9.58 7.87
C LYS A 329 22.84 -10.51 8.07
N ILE A 330 21.66 -10.06 7.63
CA ILE A 330 20.50 -10.94 7.52
C ILE A 330 20.77 -11.86 6.32
N PRO A 331 20.80 -13.18 6.48
CA PRO A 331 21.03 -14.11 5.38
C PRO A 331 20.03 -13.85 4.25
N GLU A 332 20.48 -13.86 2.99
CA GLU A 332 19.55 -13.87 1.85
C GLU A 332 18.81 -15.21 1.83
N ALA A 333 17.53 -15.23 1.46
CA ALA A 333 16.79 -16.50 1.37
C ALA A 333 16.87 -17.05 -0.04
N GLU A 334 17.03 -18.36 -0.11
CA GLU A 334 16.43 -19.17 -1.17
C GLU A 334 14.90 -19.08 -1.01
N GLU A 335 14.21 -18.52 -1.99
CA GLU A 335 12.75 -18.65 -2.03
C GLU A 335 12.45 -20.14 -2.23
N VAL A 336 11.80 -20.77 -1.24
CA VAL A 336 11.22 -22.10 -1.42
C VAL A 336 10.02 -21.92 -2.36
N GLU A 337 10.28 -22.01 -3.66
CA GLU A 337 9.29 -22.38 -4.67
C GLU A 337 8.96 -23.86 -4.43
N GLU A 338 8.00 -24.13 -3.53
CA GLU A 338 7.24 -25.37 -3.65
C GLU A 338 6.29 -25.18 -4.84
N ASP A 339 6.69 -25.75 -5.98
CA ASP A 339 5.84 -26.14 -7.09
C ASP A 339 4.68 -26.97 -6.54
N ASP A 340 3.45 -26.49 -6.74
CA ASP A 340 2.31 -27.31 -7.13
C ASP A 340 1.05 -26.44 -7.18
N LEU A 341 0.56 -26.26 -8.42
CA LEU A 341 -0.84 -26.27 -8.86
C LEU A 341 -0.88 -25.79 -10.31
N SER A 342 -0.24 -26.55 -11.20
CA SER A 342 -0.48 -26.51 -12.64
C SER A 342 -0.72 -27.92 -13.15
N SER A 343 -1.86 -28.49 -12.79
CA SER A 343 -2.48 -29.55 -13.58
C SER A 343 -3.97 -29.56 -13.24
N ASP A 344 -4.74 -28.74 -13.94
CA ASP A 344 -5.96 -29.32 -14.47
C ASP A 344 -6.33 -28.71 -15.81
N GLY A 345 -6.61 -29.62 -16.74
CA GLY A 345 -6.72 -29.38 -18.16
C GLY A 345 -7.95 -28.56 -18.54
N GLY A 346 -7.79 -27.82 -19.62
CA GLY A 346 -8.84 -27.05 -20.25
C GLY A 346 -8.41 -26.55 -21.60
N GLY A 347 -7.92 -27.46 -22.46
CA GLY A 347 -7.75 -27.17 -23.88
C GLY A 347 -9.10 -26.83 -24.48
N VAL A 348 -9.32 -25.56 -24.79
CA VAL A 348 -10.43 -25.13 -25.63
C VAL A 348 -9.83 -24.62 -26.93
N ALA A 349 -9.74 -25.53 -27.89
CA ALA A 349 -9.53 -25.21 -29.28
C ALA A 349 -10.68 -24.30 -29.76
N GLN A 350 -10.38 -23.04 -30.08
CA GLN A 350 -11.29 -22.19 -30.83
C GLN A 350 -10.97 -22.32 -32.32
N ARG A 351 -11.87 -23.00 -33.05
CA ARG A 351 -11.94 -22.94 -34.50
C ARG A 351 -12.39 -21.54 -34.94
N PRO A 352 -11.86 -20.98 -36.05
CA PRO A 352 -12.40 -19.76 -36.62
C PRO A 352 -13.69 -20.08 -37.38
N ARG A 353 -14.76 -19.34 -37.10
CA ARG A 353 -15.99 -19.37 -37.90
C ARG A 353 -16.03 -18.10 -38.74
N LYS A 354 -15.87 -18.26 -40.05
CA LYS A 354 -16.24 -17.25 -41.06
C LYS A 354 -17.76 -17.10 -41.05
N GLU A 355 -18.25 -15.86 -41.02
CA GLU A 355 -19.11 -15.26 -42.06
C GLU A 355 -19.66 -13.90 -41.61
N GLY A 356 -19.34 -12.86 -42.40
CA GLY A 356 -20.31 -12.03 -43.10
C GLY A 356 -21.21 -11.08 -42.32
N GLY A 357 -21.03 -9.78 -42.55
CA GLY A 357 -22.04 -8.76 -42.23
C GLY A 357 -21.51 -7.35 -42.45
N ALA A 358 -21.43 -6.93 -43.71
CA ALA A 358 -21.13 -5.56 -44.10
C ALA A 358 -22.20 -4.59 -43.58
N VAL A 359 -21.79 -3.50 -42.94
CA VAL A 359 -22.54 -2.24 -42.90
C VAL A 359 -21.54 -1.12 -43.17
N ALA A 360 -21.27 -0.89 -44.45
CA ALA A 360 -20.77 0.37 -44.94
C ALA A 360 -21.94 1.06 -45.63
N ALA A 361 -22.46 2.12 -45.02
CA ALA A 361 -23.20 3.16 -45.70
C ALA A 361 -23.21 4.43 -44.85
N ASP A 362 -22.90 5.53 -45.52
CA ASP A 362 -23.12 6.92 -45.15
C ASP A 362 -22.10 7.61 -44.23
N LEU A 363 -20.93 7.91 -44.79
CA LEU A 363 -20.34 9.26 -44.76
C LEU A 363 -19.52 9.44 -46.05
N ALA A 364 -20.14 10.02 -47.07
CA ALA A 364 -19.48 10.37 -48.33
C ALA A 364 -18.54 11.57 -48.15
N ASP A 365 -17.36 11.44 -48.76
CA ASP A 365 -16.56 12.48 -49.41
C ASP A 365 -16.36 13.83 -48.69
N GLU A 366 -15.48 13.84 -47.70
CA GLU A 366 -14.53 14.95 -47.48
C GLU A 366 -13.14 14.31 -47.45
N GLU A 367 -12.09 14.94 -48.00
CA GLU A 367 -10.70 14.46 -47.96
C GLU A 367 -10.35 14.01 -46.52
N LEU A 368 -10.40 12.69 -46.28
CA LEU A 368 -10.35 12.14 -44.94
C LEU A 368 -8.90 12.23 -44.44
N ILE A 369 -8.66 13.17 -43.53
CA ILE A 369 -7.43 13.19 -42.73
C ILE A 369 -7.20 11.79 -42.14
N ASP A 370 -6.01 11.20 -42.31
CA ASP A 370 -5.75 9.84 -41.84
C ASP A 370 -5.75 9.78 -40.31
N VAL A 371 -5.10 10.75 -39.67
CA VAL A 371 -4.88 10.78 -38.22
C VAL A 371 -5.16 12.17 -37.64
N SER A 372 -6.03 12.26 -36.63
CA SER A 372 -6.11 13.45 -35.77
C SER A 372 -5.48 13.17 -34.41
N ILE A 373 -4.65 14.09 -33.94
CA ILE A 373 -3.94 14.01 -32.66
C ILE A 373 -4.51 15.06 -31.72
N ILE A 374 -5.07 14.64 -30.59
CA ILE A 374 -5.73 15.48 -29.61
C ILE A 374 -4.78 15.67 -28.42
N LEU A 375 -4.37 16.92 -28.19
CA LEU A 375 -3.48 17.33 -27.10
C LEU A 375 -4.22 18.23 -26.10
N PRO A 376 -4.69 17.73 -24.94
CA PRO A 376 -5.21 18.60 -23.89
C PRO A 376 -4.06 19.38 -23.23
N ALA A 377 -4.13 20.71 -23.24
CA ALA A 377 -3.07 21.60 -22.78
C ALA A 377 -3.62 22.68 -21.84
N TYR A 378 -3.39 22.53 -20.54
CA TYR A 378 -3.72 23.54 -19.53
C TYR A 378 -2.44 23.98 -18.84
N ASN A 379 -2.00 25.23 -18.95
CA ASN A 379 -0.73 25.72 -18.39
C ASN A 379 0.51 24.90 -18.84
N GLU A 380 0.63 24.66 -20.13
CA GLU A 380 1.66 23.83 -20.78
C GLU A 380 2.65 24.64 -21.65
N GLU A 381 2.78 25.96 -21.45
CA GLU A 381 3.58 26.86 -22.32
C GLU A 381 5.01 26.36 -22.57
N ASN A 382 5.61 25.74 -21.54
CA ASN A 382 7.00 25.27 -21.55
C ASN A 382 7.19 23.86 -22.17
N ARG A 383 6.10 23.15 -22.46
CA ARG A 383 6.10 21.75 -22.92
C ARG A 383 5.42 21.58 -24.28
N VAL A 384 4.28 22.23 -24.50
CA VAL A 384 3.44 22.04 -25.70
C VAL A 384 4.20 22.30 -27.00
N GLY A 385 5.07 23.32 -27.05
CA GLY A 385 5.85 23.64 -28.25
C GLY A 385 6.77 22.49 -28.69
N ARG A 386 7.51 21.89 -27.74
CA ARG A 386 8.39 20.74 -28.03
C ARG A 386 7.61 19.51 -28.50
N THR A 387 6.44 19.28 -27.91
CA THR A 387 5.58 18.17 -28.33
C THR A 387 5.01 18.40 -29.73
N LEU A 388 4.64 19.64 -30.07
CA LEU A 388 4.19 20.00 -31.42
C LEU A 388 5.30 19.84 -32.46
N ASP A 389 6.51 20.34 -32.20
CA ASP A 389 7.66 20.17 -33.09
C ASP A 389 7.92 18.67 -33.36
N SER A 390 7.97 17.84 -32.31
CA SER A 390 8.17 16.38 -32.44
C SER A 390 7.10 15.70 -33.28
N ILE A 391 5.83 16.10 -33.14
CA ILE A 391 4.73 15.54 -33.95
C ILE A 391 4.86 15.99 -35.41
N LEU A 392 5.09 17.29 -35.65
CA LEU A 392 5.24 17.83 -37.01
C LEU A 392 6.43 17.18 -37.74
N ASP A 393 7.58 17.07 -37.08
CA ASP A 393 8.78 16.43 -37.63
C ASP A 393 8.51 14.96 -37.99
N TYR A 394 7.85 14.21 -37.11
CA TYR A 394 7.51 12.81 -37.34
C TYR A 394 6.61 12.65 -38.58
N PHE A 395 5.57 13.46 -38.71
CA PHE A 395 4.66 13.39 -39.86
C PHE A 395 5.20 14.01 -41.15
N THR A 396 6.22 14.87 -41.08
CA THR A 396 6.88 15.42 -42.29
C THR A 396 7.50 14.32 -43.16
N THR A 397 7.97 13.24 -42.53
CA THR A 397 8.57 12.09 -43.22
C THR A 397 7.58 10.99 -43.58
N ARG A 398 6.31 11.14 -43.18
CA ARG A 398 5.29 10.11 -43.27
C ARG A 398 4.28 10.43 -44.37
N ASN A 399 3.98 9.46 -45.22
CA ASN A 399 2.96 9.59 -46.26
C ASN A 399 1.54 9.39 -45.70
N ALA A 400 1.13 10.23 -44.76
CA ALA A 400 -0.19 10.21 -44.14
C ALA A 400 -0.66 11.64 -43.83
N THR A 401 -1.91 11.94 -44.16
CA THR A 401 -2.51 13.24 -43.83
C THR A 401 -2.84 13.31 -42.33
N PHE A 402 -2.54 14.43 -41.68
CA PHE A 402 -2.76 14.54 -40.24
C PHE A 402 -3.22 15.94 -39.81
N GLU A 403 -3.86 16.01 -38.64
CA GLU A 403 -4.10 17.26 -37.93
C GLU A 403 -3.77 17.09 -36.44
N VAL A 404 -3.40 18.19 -35.78
CA VAL A 404 -3.14 18.27 -34.34
C VAL A 404 -4.09 19.29 -33.73
N LEU A 405 -5.01 18.82 -32.91
CA LEU A 405 -5.94 19.65 -32.16
C LEU A 405 -5.38 19.85 -30.75
N VAL A 406 -4.90 21.06 -30.46
CA VAL A 406 -4.53 21.43 -29.09
C VAL A 406 -5.76 22.02 -28.42
N VAL A 407 -6.15 21.47 -27.28
CA VAL A 407 -7.34 21.88 -26.53
C VAL A 407 -6.91 22.60 -25.25
N ASP A 408 -7.07 23.91 -25.24
CA ASP A 408 -6.82 24.78 -24.09
C ASP A 408 -8.13 25.07 -23.36
N ASP A 409 -8.24 24.57 -22.12
CA ASP A 409 -9.43 24.73 -21.28
C ASP A 409 -9.35 25.93 -20.33
N GLY A 410 -8.63 26.98 -20.75
CA GLY A 410 -8.56 28.26 -20.05
C GLY A 410 -7.28 28.45 -19.25
N SER A 411 -6.13 28.15 -19.86
CA SER A 411 -4.81 28.39 -19.31
C SER A 411 -4.63 29.84 -18.84
N LEU A 412 -3.86 30.00 -17.77
CA LEU A 412 -3.48 31.28 -17.18
C LEU A 412 -2.08 31.75 -17.62
N ASP A 413 -1.36 30.92 -18.37
CA ASP A 413 -0.01 31.17 -18.89
C ASP A 413 -0.05 31.41 -20.42
N GLY A 414 1.12 31.42 -21.07
CA GLY A 414 1.26 31.64 -22.51
C GLY A 414 0.85 30.48 -23.42
N THR A 415 0.23 29.39 -22.92
CA THR A 415 -0.05 28.16 -23.70
C THR A 415 -0.75 28.43 -25.03
N SER A 416 -1.89 29.12 -25.00
CA SER A 416 -2.64 29.48 -26.21
C SER A 416 -1.81 30.31 -27.20
N ALA A 417 -0.96 31.23 -26.71
CA ALA A 417 -0.12 32.05 -27.57
C ALA A 417 0.91 31.21 -28.32
N VAL A 418 1.60 30.29 -27.62
CA VAL A 418 2.53 29.35 -28.23
C VAL A 418 1.86 28.55 -29.34
N VAL A 419 0.66 27.99 -29.10
CA VAL A 419 -0.03 27.18 -30.11
C VAL A 419 -0.47 28.02 -31.32
N ARG A 420 -0.93 29.26 -31.11
CA ARG A 420 -1.27 30.16 -32.24
C ARG A 420 -0.08 30.43 -33.14
N ASP A 421 1.14 30.42 -32.61
CA ASP A 421 2.35 30.59 -33.41
C ASP A 421 2.65 29.35 -34.27
N PHE A 422 2.21 28.17 -33.85
CA PHE A 422 2.26 26.94 -34.65
C PHE A 422 1.15 26.91 -35.71
N GLU A 423 -0.08 27.28 -35.35
CA GLU A 423 -1.23 27.36 -36.27
C GLU A 423 -0.94 28.31 -37.45
N ARG A 424 -0.18 29.40 -37.23
CA ARG A 424 0.26 30.30 -38.32
C ARG A 424 1.35 29.71 -39.23
N ARG A 425 2.09 28.69 -38.77
CA ARG A 425 3.21 28.07 -39.49
C ARG A 425 2.84 26.76 -40.17
N SER A 426 1.75 26.11 -39.74
CA SER A 426 1.33 24.81 -40.24
C SER A 426 -0.20 24.70 -40.20
N ASP A 427 -0.80 24.48 -41.37
CA ASP A 427 -2.24 24.26 -41.52
C ASP A 427 -2.73 22.97 -40.82
N ALA A 428 -1.81 22.10 -40.40
CA ALA A 428 -2.11 20.88 -39.66
C ALA A 428 -2.43 21.15 -38.18
N VAL A 429 -2.05 22.29 -37.61
CA VAL A 429 -2.25 22.60 -36.19
C VAL A 429 -3.49 23.48 -36.00
N ARG A 430 -4.39 23.08 -35.09
CA ARG A 430 -5.61 23.82 -34.76
C ARG A 430 -5.72 24.03 -33.26
N LEU A 431 -5.94 25.28 -32.85
CA LEU A 431 -6.18 25.61 -31.44
C LEU A 431 -7.68 25.63 -31.13
N LEU A 432 -8.08 24.88 -30.11
CA LEU A 432 -9.43 24.85 -29.56
C LEU A 432 -9.43 25.42 -28.15
N VAL A 433 -10.11 26.54 -27.94
CA VAL A 433 -10.16 27.22 -26.62
C VAL A 433 -11.58 27.26 -26.07
N TYR A 434 -11.74 26.95 -24.78
CA TYR A 434 -12.98 27.23 -24.06
C TYR A 434 -12.69 27.59 -22.60
N THR A 435 -13.62 28.29 -21.96
CA THR A 435 -13.57 28.63 -20.53
C THR A 435 -14.96 28.45 -19.90
N PRO A 436 -15.06 28.14 -18.58
CA PRO A 436 -13.96 27.89 -17.64
C PRO A 436 -13.36 26.46 -17.73
N ASN A 437 -12.24 26.22 -17.04
CA ASN A 437 -11.61 24.90 -16.94
C ASN A 437 -12.57 23.85 -16.35
N ARG A 438 -12.84 22.79 -17.13
CA ARG A 438 -13.71 21.66 -16.74
C ARG A 438 -12.93 20.38 -16.44
N GLY A 439 -11.63 20.39 -16.71
CA GLY A 439 -10.73 19.28 -16.46
C GLY A 439 -10.37 18.49 -17.72
N LYS A 440 -9.31 17.69 -17.56
CA LYS A 440 -8.66 16.94 -18.64
C LYS A 440 -9.61 16.06 -19.46
N GLY A 441 -10.52 15.34 -18.80
CA GLY A 441 -11.47 14.46 -19.49
C GLY A 441 -12.41 15.22 -20.41
N TYR A 442 -12.87 16.42 -20.01
CA TYR A 442 -13.69 17.25 -20.89
C TYR A 442 -12.88 17.85 -22.04
N ALA A 443 -11.61 18.25 -21.80
CA ALA A 443 -10.72 18.72 -22.86
C ALA A 443 -10.47 17.64 -23.94
N VAL A 444 -10.19 16.40 -23.52
CA VAL A 444 -10.04 15.28 -24.46
C VAL A 444 -11.34 15.00 -25.20
N LYS A 445 -12.49 14.99 -24.51
CA LYS A 445 -13.81 14.86 -25.15
C LYS A 445 -14.05 15.95 -26.21
N TYR A 446 -13.77 17.19 -25.87
CA TYR A 446 -13.96 18.34 -26.76
C TYR A 446 -13.11 18.20 -28.02
N GLY A 447 -11.83 17.84 -27.89
CA GLY A 447 -10.96 17.58 -29.04
C GLY A 447 -11.41 16.40 -29.89
N MET A 448 -11.76 15.28 -29.26
CA MET A 448 -12.19 14.05 -29.94
C MET A 448 -13.46 14.24 -30.78
N LEU A 449 -14.41 15.06 -30.31
CA LEU A 449 -15.65 15.34 -31.04
C LEU A 449 -15.46 16.36 -32.18
N ASN A 450 -14.43 17.22 -32.10
CA ASN A 450 -14.09 18.21 -33.13
C ASN A 450 -13.06 17.72 -34.16
N ALA A 451 -12.54 16.50 -33.98
CA ALA A 451 -11.56 15.89 -34.86
C ALA A 451 -12.20 15.32 -36.14
N ARG A 452 -11.46 15.41 -37.24
CA ARG A 452 -11.89 15.06 -38.61
C ARG A 452 -11.31 13.74 -39.09
N GLY A 453 -10.24 13.27 -38.46
CA GLY A 453 -9.45 12.15 -38.94
C GLY A 453 -10.13 10.78 -38.79
N ARG A 454 -9.71 9.83 -39.64
CA ARG A 454 -10.18 8.43 -39.63
C ARG A 454 -9.78 7.70 -38.36
N ARG A 455 -8.54 7.94 -37.88
CA ARG A 455 -8.00 7.46 -36.60
C ARG A 455 -7.79 8.65 -35.67
N LEU A 456 -8.23 8.52 -34.42
CA LEU A 456 -8.14 9.58 -33.42
C LEU A 456 -7.20 9.16 -32.30
N LEU A 457 -6.09 9.87 -32.14
CA LEU A 457 -5.11 9.66 -31.08
C LEU A 457 -5.30 10.71 -29.98
N TYR A 458 -5.53 10.25 -28.75
CA TYR A 458 -5.30 11.07 -27.56
C TYR A 458 -3.83 10.90 -27.14
N ASN A 459 -3.12 12.02 -27.03
CA ASN A 459 -1.75 12.08 -26.53
C ASN A 459 -1.61 13.19 -25.45
N ASP A 460 -0.80 12.96 -24.42
CA ASP A 460 -0.52 13.97 -23.39
C ASP A 460 0.43 15.05 -23.92
N ALA A 461 0.12 16.31 -23.59
CA ALA A 461 0.91 17.47 -24.03
C ALA A 461 2.29 17.58 -23.35
N ASP A 462 2.64 16.68 -22.44
CA ASP A 462 3.93 16.70 -21.73
C ASP A 462 5.07 15.99 -22.49
N GLY A 463 4.75 15.27 -23.58
CA GLY A 463 5.72 14.52 -24.39
C GLY A 463 6.29 13.29 -23.67
N ALA A 464 5.59 12.76 -22.66
CA ALA A 464 6.06 11.60 -21.90
C ALA A 464 6.09 10.30 -22.73
N THR A 465 5.23 10.18 -23.74
CA THR A 465 5.24 9.09 -24.72
C THR A 465 5.77 9.64 -26.05
N PRO A 466 6.88 9.07 -26.60
CA PRO A 466 7.36 9.43 -27.93
C PRO A 466 6.29 9.17 -29.00
N ILE A 467 6.16 10.07 -29.99
CA ILE A 467 5.11 10.00 -31.01
C ILE A 467 5.23 8.75 -31.89
N GLU A 468 6.44 8.22 -32.05
CA GLU A 468 6.77 7.02 -32.83
C GLU A 468 6.03 5.77 -32.32
N GLU A 469 5.62 5.75 -31.05
CA GLU A 469 4.81 4.67 -30.48
C GLU A 469 3.41 4.56 -31.13
N ILE A 470 2.99 5.58 -31.90
CA ILE A 470 1.72 5.58 -32.65
C ILE A 470 1.62 4.38 -33.61
N GLU A 471 2.74 3.94 -34.20
CA GLU A 471 2.77 2.86 -35.19
C GLU A 471 2.24 1.55 -34.61
N ARG A 472 2.54 1.28 -33.34
CA ARG A 472 2.05 0.08 -32.67
C ARG A 472 0.55 0.14 -32.37
N LEU A 473 0.01 1.34 -32.09
CA LEU A 473 -1.43 1.53 -31.92
C LEU A 473 -2.17 1.38 -33.25
N GLU A 474 -1.60 1.92 -34.32
CA GLU A 474 -2.14 1.80 -35.67
C GLU A 474 -2.17 0.36 -36.16
N HIS A 475 -1.08 -0.38 -35.94
CA HIS A 475 -1.03 -1.80 -36.23
C HIS A 475 -2.15 -2.57 -35.51
N ALA A 476 -2.41 -2.26 -34.24
CA ALA A 476 -3.49 -2.90 -33.50
C ALA A 476 -4.88 -2.58 -34.10
N LEU A 477 -5.10 -1.35 -34.57
CA LEU A 477 -6.33 -0.98 -35.29
C LEU A 477 -6.46 -1.72 -36.62
N ASP A 478 -5.35 -1.87 -37.36
CA ASP A 478 -5.30 -2.57 -38.64
C ASP A 478 -5.55 -4.07 -38.50
N GLU A 479 -5.18 -4.67 -37.36
CA GLU A 479 -5.57 -6.04 -36.97
C GLU A 479 -7.04 -6.17 -36.52
N GLY A 480 -7.82 -5.09 -36.62
CA GLY A 480 -9.25 -5.05 -36.34
C GLY A 480 -9.61 -4.66 -34.91
N ALA A 481 -8.69 -4.06 -34.13
CA ALA A 481 -9.07 -3.40 -32.89
C ALA A 481 -9.82 -2.09 -33.20
N GLN A 482 -10.82 -1.76 -32.37
CA GLN A 482 -11.52 -0.49 -32.45
C GLN A 482 -10.93 0.54 -31.47
N VAL A 483 -10.26 0.06 -30.41
CA VAL A 483 -9.58 0.85 -29.40
C VAL A 483 -8.21 0.22 -29.14
N ALA A 484 -7.14 0.98 -29.32
CA ALA A 484 -5.79 0.59 -28.94
C ALA A 484 -5.28 1.50 -27.83
N ILE A 485 -4.71 0.92 -26.77
CA ILE A 485 -4.21 1.67 -25.62
C ILE A 485 -2.74 1.34 -25.37
N GLY A 486 -1.92 2.38 -25.21
CA GLY A 486 -0.55 2.22 -24.78
C GLY A 486 -0.51 1.72 -23.33
N SER A 487 0.40 0.83 -23.00
CA SER A 487 0.54 0.24 -21.67
C SER A 487 1.96 0.37 -21.16
N ARG A 488 2.12 1.07 -20.03
CA ARG A 488 3.38 1.15 -19.27
C ARG A 488 3.57 -0.09 -18.40
N ALA A 489 2.53 -0.92 -18.24
CA ALA A 489 2.58 -2.12 -17.40
C ALA A 489 3.12 -3.34 -18.15
N MET A 490 3.07 -3.33 -19.48
CA MET A 490 3.61 -4.38 -20.33
C MET A 490 5.13 -4.26 -20.47
N PHE A 491 5.83 -5.39 -20.37
CA PHE A 491 7.30 -5.46 -20.38
C PHE A 491 7.79 -5.81 -21.79
N SER A 492 8.57 -4.95 -22.43
CA SER A 492 9.46 -5.33 -23.54
C SER A 492 10.91 -5.24 -23.05
N ARG A 493 11.83 -6.01 -23.64
CA ARG A 493 13.26 -6.00 -23.24
C ARG A 493 13.93 -4.62 -23.39
N ASP A 494 13.29 -3.69 -24.11
CA ASP A 494 13.82 -2.36 -24.46
C ASP A 494 13.11 -1.19 -23.76
N THR A 495 12.13 -1.42 -22.88
CA THR A 495 11.32 -0.35 -22.24
C THR A 495 11.89 0.11 -20.89
N ALA A 496 12.59 1.25 -20.88
CA ALA A 496 13.16 1.83 -19.66
C ALA A 496 12.21 2.80 -18.92
N ILE A 497 11.28 2.27 -18.12
CA ILE A 497 10.37 3.12 -17.32
C ILE A 497 11.09 3.73 -16.11
N LYS A 498 11.43 5.02 -16.17
CA LYS A 498 11.99 5.79 -15.05
C LYS A 498 10.87 6.46 -14.24
N THR A 499 10.28 5.76 -13.26
CA THR A 499 9.28 6.34 -12.31
C THR A 499 9.70 6.22 -10.85
N VAL A 500 9.18 7.10 -9.98
CA VAL A 500 9.36 7.03 -8.52
C VAL A 500 8.48 5.90 -7.94
N TRP A 501 9.05 5.10 -7.04
CA TRP A 501 8.45 3.83 -6.59
C TRP A 501 7.08 3.97 -5.92
N TYR A 502 6.80 5.05 -5.19
CA TYR A 502 5.51 5.24 -4.52
C TYR A 502 4.40 5.59 -5.51
N ARG A 503 4.68 6.34 -6.59
CA ARG A 503 3.73 6.56 -7.69
C ARG A 503 3.43 5.24 -8.41
N LYS A 504 4.44 4.38 -8.57
CA LYS A 504 4.28 3.03 -9.11
C LYS A 504 3.42 2.14 -8.20
N ALA A 505 3.57 2.25 -6.88
CA ALA A 505 2.76 1.49 -5.92
C ALA A 505 1.29 1.99 -5.88
N ILE A 506 1.07 3.29 -5.77
CA ILE A 506 -0.28 3.90 -5.77
C ILE A 506 -0.98 3.61 -7.09
N GLY A 507 -0.30 3.80 -8.22
CA GLY A 507 -0.84 3.47 -9.54
C GLY A 507 -1.19 1.98 -9.68
N ARG A 508 -0.40 1.07 -9.12
CA ARG A 508 -0.71 -0.37 -9.10
C ARG A 508 -1.90 -0.72 -8.22
N ILE A 509 -2.01 -0.10 -7.04
CA ILE A 509 -3.17 -0.30 -6.14
C ILE A 509 -4.42 0.22 -6.83
N PHE A 510 -4.36 1.43 -7.41
CA PHE A 510 -5.48 2.01 -8.14
C PHE A 510 -5.85 1.19 -9.37
N ASN A 511 -4.87 0.78 -10.20
CA ASN A 511 -5.13 -0.13 -11.32
C ASN A 511 -5.72 -1.46 -10.83
N GLY A 512 -5.26 -2.00 -9.70
CA GLY A 512 -5.87 -3.17 -9.07
C GLY A 512 -7.34 -2.94 -8.69
N LEU A 513 -7.67 -1.78 -8.11
CA LEU A 513 -9.06 -1.41 -7.79
C LEU A 513 -9.91 -1.18 -9.04
N VAL A 514 -9.39 -0.50 -10.06
CA VAL A 514 -10.07 -0.32 -11.35
C VAL A 514 -10.33 -1.66 -12.02
N ASN A 515 -9.33 -2.54 -12.04
CA ASN A 515 -9.46 -3.87 -12.63
C ASN A 515 -10.49 -4.70 -11.85
N LEU A 516 -10.49 -4.62 -10.51
CA LEU A 516 -11.44 -5.30 -9.62
C LEU A 516 -12.87 -4.77 -9.75
N ILE A 517 -13.04 -3.46 -9.88
CA ILE A 517 -14.34 -2.82 -9.75
C ILE A 517 -14.95 -2.51 -11.11
N VAL A 518 -14.20 -2.13 -12.15
CA VAL A 518 -14.78 -1.55 -13.38
C VAL A 518 -14.28 -2.23 -14.66
N LEU A 519 -12.99 -2.58 -14.77
CA LEU A 519 -12.36 -3.00 -16.02
C LEU A 519 -11.39 -4.18 -15.87
N PRO A 520 -11.89 -5.42 -15.74
CA PRO A 520 -11.02 -6.59 -15.65
C PRO A 520 -10.19 -6.78 -16.93
N GLY A 521 -8.94 -7.23 -16.80
CA GLY A 521 -8.08 -7.59 -17.94
C GLY A 521 -7.43 -6.43 -18.71
N ILE A 522 -7.50 -5.18 -18.22
CA ILE A 522 -6.69 -4.07 -18.74
C ILE A 522 -5.62 -3.68 -17.71
N ALA A 523 -4.33 -3.81 -18.06
CA ALA A 523 -3.20 -3.59 -17.17
C ALA A 523 -2.89 -2.10 -16.94
N ASP A 524 -3.08 -1.26 -17.96
CA ASP A 524 -2.87 0.19 -17.85
C ASP A 524 -4.02 1.02 -18.46
N THR A 525 -5.06 1.22 -17.66
CA THR A 525 -6.24 2.00 -18.09
C THR A 525 -5.95 3.50 -18.25
N GLN A 526 -4.96 4.03 -17.52
CA GLN A 526 -4.72 5.48 -17.38
C GLN A 526 -3.50 5.97 -18.16
N CYS A 527 -3.08 5.26 -19.19
CA CYS A 527 -2.03 5.74 -20.08
C CYS A 527 -2.56 6.87 -20.96
N GLY A 528 -1.88 8.02 -20.99
CA GLY A 528 -2.27 9.18 -21.80
C GLY A 528 -2.01 9.04 -23.30
N PHE A 529 -1.99 7.82 -23.82
CA PHE A 529 -1.67 7.50 -25.22
C PHE A 529 -2.63 6.41 -25.71
N LYS A 530 -3.70 6.81 -26.41
CA LYS A 530 -4.80 5.90 -26.83
C LYS A 530 -5.35 6.28 -28.20
N MET A 531 -5.55 5.29 -29.05
CA MET A 531 -6.07 5.47 -30.41
C MET A 531 -7.43 4.78 -30.57
N PHE A 532 -8.32 5.45 -31.31
CA PHE A 532 -9.69 5.02 -31.57
C PHE A 532 -10.00 5.12 -33.06
N THR A 533 -10.88 4.27 -33.57
CA THR A 533 -11.53 4.54 -34.85
C THR A 533 -12.54 5.67 -34.67
N ARG A 534 -12.70 6.55 -35.67
CA ARG A 534 -13.61 7.71 -35.58
C ARG A 534 -15.05 7.35 -35.16
N PRO A 535 -15.69 6.29 -35.68
CA PRO A 535 -17.06 5.95 -35.28
C PRO A 535 -17.17 5.57 -33.79
N VAL A 536 -16.18 4.81 -33.30
CA VAL A 536 -16.14 4.34 -31.91
C VAL A 536 -15.81 5.49 -30.97
N ALA A 537 -14.86 6.35 -31.33
CA ALA A 537 -14.57 7.55 -30.56
C ALA A 537 -15.84 8.40 -30.37
N ARG A 538 -16.57 8.72 -31.44
CA ARG A 538 -17.83 9.48 -31.33
C ARG A 538 -18.83 8.79 -30.39
N ALA A 539 -19.06 7.49 -30.57
CA ALA A 539 -19.99 6.73 -29.74
C ALA A 539 -19.63 6.76 -28.23
N LEU A 540 -18.33 6.70 -27.91
CA LEU A 540 -17.81 6.72 -26.53
C LEU A 540 -17.79 8.12 -25.93
N PHE A 541 -17.18 9.08 -26.61
CA PHE A 541 -16.97 10.44 -26.11
C PHE A 541 -18.28 11.23 -25.98
N ASP A 542 -19.27 10.99 -26.84
CA ASP A 542 -20.62 11.57 -26.68
C ASP A 542 -21.25 11.18 -25.34
N ARG A 543 -21.02 9.94 -24.90
CA ARG A 543 -21.59 9.36 -23.68
C ARG A 543 -20.71 9.52 -22.44
N GLN A 544 -19.44 9.91 -22.60
CA GLN A 544 -18.54 10.22 -21.50
C GLN A 544 -19.13 11.35 -20.63
N ARG A 545 -19.13 11.14 -19.31
CA ARG A 545 -19.58 12.11 -18.30
C ARG A 545 -18.50 12.51 -17.31
N ALA A 546 -17.46 11.70 -17.15
CA ALA A 546 -16.31 12.05 -16.33
C ALA A 546 -15.49 13.14 -17.04
N GLU A 547 -15.38 14.30 -16.40
CA GLU A 547 -14.69 15.48 -16.95
C GLU A 547 -13.25 15.61 -16.47
N ARG A 548 -12.84 14.85 -15.44
CA ARG A 548 -11.50 14.89 -14.84
C ARG A 548 -10.72 13.60 -15.13
N PHE A 549 -9.79 13.21 -14.25
CA PHE A 549 -8.84 12.12 -14.48
C PHE A 549 -9.43 10.70 -14.57
N SER A 550 -10.68 10.50 -14.17
CA SER A 550 -11.38 9.19 -14.23
C SER A 550 -11.94 8.85 -15.62
N PHE A 551 -11.88 9.79 -16.58
CA PHE A 551 -12.49 9.63 -17.90
C PHE A 551 -11.96 8.44 -18.70
N ASP A 552 -10.65 8.16 -18.64
CA ASP A 552 -10.04 7.02 -19.33
C ASP A 552 -10.68 5.68 -18.91
N VAL A 553 -11.01 5.56 -17.61
CA VAL A 553 -11.66 4.38 -17.05
C VAL A 553 -13.11 4.31 -17.50
N GLU A 554 -13.83 5.44 -17.54
CA GLU A 554 -15.21 5.46 -18.06
C GLU A 554 -15.26 5.09 -19.55
N LEU A 555 -14.34 5.61 -20.35
CA LEU A 555 -14.28 5.33 -21.79
C LEU A 555 -14.03 3.86 -22.08
N LEU A 556 -13.06 3.25 -21.40
CA LEU A 556 -12.80 1.82 -21.56
C LEU A 556 -13.96 0.98 -21.04
N PHE A 557 -14.66 1.43 -19.99
CA PHE A 557 -15.86 0.77 -19.47
C PHE A 557 -16.99 0.79 -20.50
N LEU A 558 -17.24 1.95 -21.09
CA LEU A 558 -18.18 2.11 -22.20
C LEU A 558 -17.76 1.23 -23.39
N ALA A 559 -16.49 1.23 -23.78
CA ALA A 559 -16.01 0.46 -24.91
C ALA A 559 -16.26 -1.05 -24.74
N ARG A 560 -16.00 -1.57 -23.54
CA ARG A 560 -16.31 -2.96 -23.20
C ARG A 560 -17.80 -3.24 -23.22
N LYS A 561 -18.63 -2.33 -22.69
CA LYS A 561 -20.08 -2.48 -22.72
C LYS A 561 -20.65 -2.46 -24.15
N GLY A 562 -20.01 -1.73 -25.06
CA GLY A 562 -20.30 -1.72 -26.49
C GLY A 562 -19.77 -2.93 -27.25
N ASN A 563 -19.08 -3.87 -26.59
CA ASN A 563 -18.39 -5.00 -27.20
C ASN A 563 -17.34 -4.60 -28.26
N TYR A 564 -16.73 -3.43 -28.11
CA TYR A 564 -15.60 -3.05 -28.97
C TYR A 564 -14.33 -3.81 -28.55
N ARG A 565 -13.54 -4.24 -29.52
CA ARG A 565 -12.24 -4.89 -29.34
C ARG A 565 -11.21 -3.86 -28.89
N ILE A 566 -10.76 -4.03 -27.65
CA ILE A 566 -9.72 -3.22 -27.00
C ILE A 566 -8.41 -4.02 -27.00
N VAL A 567 -7.32 -3.43 -27.47
CA VAL A 567 -5.98 -4.04 -27.47
C VAL A 567 -5.00 -3.17 -26.68
N GLU A 568 -4.25 -3.80 -25.77
CA GLU A 568 -3.13 -3.18 -25.08
C GLU A 568 -1.82 -3.38 -25.84
N VAL A 569 -1.05 -2.31 -25.97
CA VAL A 569 0.20 -2.27 -26.72
C VAL A 569 1.32 -1.77 -25.80
N PRO A 570 2.48 -2.43 -25.72
CA PRO A 570 3.58 -1.95 -24.89
C PRO A 570 4.14 -0.65 -25.48
N ILE A 571 4.39 0.36 -24.65
CA ILE A 571 4.95 1.65 -25.10
C ILE A 571 6.14 2.11 -24.25
N ASN A 572 7.06 2.84 -24.87
CA ASN A 572 8.06 3.61 -24.15
C ASN A 572 7.45 4.84 -23.48
N TRP A 573 7.80 5.06 -22.21
CA TRP A 573 7.29 6.18 -21.43
C TRP A 573 8.36 6.73 -20.49
N VAL A 574 8.54 8.04 -20.49
CA VAL A 574 9.52 8.76 -19.67
C VAL A 574 8.82 9.71 -18.71
N ASN A 575 9.24 9.71 -17.44
CA ASN A 575 8.66 10.62 -16.45
C ASN A 575 9.12 12.06 -16.65
N VAL A 576 8.21 12.90 -17.15
CA VAL A 576 8.41 14.35 -17.25
C VAL A 576 8.03 15.01 -15.90
N PRO A 577 8.91 15.81 -15.28
CA PRO A 577 8.59 16.55 -14.04
C PRO A 577 7.44 17.56 -14.23
N GLY A 578 6.75 17.92 -13.13
CA GLY A 578 5.66 18.91 -13.15
C GLY A 578 4.25 18.32 -13.36
N SER A 579 3.96 17.19 -12.73
CA SER A 579 2.61 16.58 -12.74
C SER A 579 1.62 17.43 -11.96
N LYS A 580 0.45 17.67 -12.56
CA LYS A 580 -0.67 18.45 -11.99
C LYS A 580 -1.66 17.61 -11.18
N VAL A 581 -1.35 16.33 -10.95
CA VAL A 581 -2.20 15.39 -10.20
C VAL A 581 -1.89 15.50 -8.71
N HIS A 582 -2.90 15.88 -7.92
CA HIS A 582 -2.86 15.86 -6.46
C HIS A 582 -3.16 14.45 -5.95
N LEU A 583 -2.10 13.75 -5.55
CA LEU A 583 -2.12 12.32 -5.19
C LEU A 583 -3.27 11.87 -4.28
N VAL A 584 -3.63 12.63 -3.25
CA VAL A 584 -4.70 12.22 -2.32
C VAL A 584 -6.08 12.61 -2.86
N LYS A 585 -6.27 13.91 -3.15
CA LYS A 585 -7.55 14.47 -3.58
C LYS A 585 -8.06 13.81 -4.86
N ASP A 586 -7.20 13.67 -5.87
CA ASP A 586 -7.59 13.08 -7.14
C ASP A 586 -7.81 11.57 -7.03
N SER A 587 -6.99 10.85 -6.25
CA SER A 587 -7.22 9.41 -6.04
C SER A 587 -8.54 9.12 -5.34
N THR A 588 -8.93 9.91 -4.33
CA THR A 588 -10.23 9.76 -3.65
C THR A 588 -11.39 10.10 -4.58
N ALA A 589 -11.30 11.19 -5.35
CA ALA A 589 -12.32 11.57 -6.32
C ALA A 589 -12.50 10.48 -7.39
N MET A 590 -11.39 9.96 -7.92
CA MET A 590 -11.41 8.88 -8.90
C MET A 590 -12.03 7.61 -8.34
N PHE A 591 -11.74 7.23 -7.09
CA PHE A 591 -12.38 6.07 -6.46
C PHE A 591 -13.90 6.23 -6.33
N ILE A 592 -14.38 7.41 -5.94
CA ILE A 592 -15.82 7.72 -5.89
C ILE A 592 -16.45 7.62 -7.29
N ASP A 593 -15.74 8.09 -8.33
CA ASP A 593 -16.22 7.99 -9.70
C ASP A 593 -16.37 6.53 -10.17
N LEU A 594 -15.47 5.61 -9.76
CA LEU A 594 -15.61 4.18 -10.06
C LEU A 594 -16.93 3.61 -9.52
N LEU A 595 -17.28 3.96 -8.27
CA LEU A 595 -18.54 3.54 -7.66
C LEU A 595 -19.75 4.16 -8.38
N ARG A 596 -19.64 5.42 -8.80
CA ARG A 596 -20.68 6.11 -9.59
C ARG A 596 -20.90 5.46 -10.95
N PHE A 597 -19.83 5.05 -11.64
CA PHE A 597 -19.94 4.35 -12.93
C PHE A 597 -20.74 3.05 -12.77
N ARG A 598 -20.43 2.24 -11.75
CA ARG A 598 -21.16 1.00 -11.46
C ARG A 598 -22.61 1.23 -11.05
N LEU A 599 -22.87 2.20 -10.18
CA LEU A 599 -24.23 2.52 -9.78
C LEU A 599 -25.08 2.99 -10.96
N ARG A 600 -24.52 3.83 -11.84
CA ARG A 600 -25.20 4.27 -13.06
C ARG A 600 -25.45 3.13 -14.04
N ASP A 601 -24.51 2.21 -14.16
CA ASP A 601 -24.67 1.03 -14.99
C ASP A 601 -25.83 0.15 -14.49
N LEU A 602 -25.88 -0.11 -13.19
CA LEU A 602 -26.97 -0.84 -12.53
C LEU A 602 -28.33 -0.15 -12.73
N LEU A 603 -28.36 1.19 -12.67
CA LEU A 603 -29.56 1.99 -12.93
C LEU A 603 -29.89 2.14 -14.43
N GLY A 604 -29.15 1.47 -15.32
CA GLY A 604 -29.41 1.48 -16.77
C GLY A 604 -28.97 2.75 -17.49
N GLY A 605 -28.19 3.63 -16.86
CA GLY A 605 -27.75 4.92 -17.41
C GLY A 605 -26.81 4.84 -18.62
N TYR A 606 -26.32 3.65 -18.95
CA TYR A 606 -25.43 3.38 -20.09
C TYR A 606 -26.05 2.38 -21.10
N ARG A 607 -27.38 2.40 -21.32
CA ARG A 607 -28.04 1.46 -22.27
C ARG A 607 -27.62 1.68 -23.74
N GLN A 608 -27.43 0.55 -24.43
CA GLN A 608 -27.16 0.33 -25.87
C GLN A 608 -26.20 1.33 -26.54
N LEU A 609 -24.91 0.95 -26.60
CA LEU A 609 -23.95 1.47 -27.57
C LEU A 609 -24.18 0.79 -28.93
N PRO A 610 -24.05 1.50 -30.06
CA PRO A 610 -24.16 0.88 -31.38
C PRO A 610 -23.06 -0.16 -31.54
N ARG A 611 -23.41 -1.36 -32.01
CA ARG A 611 -22.42 -2.35 -32.45
C ARG A 611 -21.93 -1.89 -33.82
N LEU A 612 -20.65 -1.54 -33.92
CA LEU A 612 -20.00 -0.97 -35.10
C LEU A 612 -18.91 -1.89 -35.61
#